data_AF-A0A8X6XP95-F1
#
_entry.id   AF-A0A8X6XP95-F1
#
_cell.length_a   1.000
_cell.length_b   1.000
_cell.length_c   1.000
_cell.angle_alpha   90.00
_cell.angle_beta   90.00
_cell.angle_gamma   90.00
#
_symmetry.space_group_name_H-M   'P 1'
#
loop_
_entity.id
_entity.type
_entity.pdbx_description
1 polymer ?
#
loop_
_entity_poly.entity_id
_entity_poly.type
_entity_poly.pdbx_seq_one_letter_code
_entity_poly.pdbx_strand_id
1 'polypeptide(L)' 'MHGKGAESARMFCGIMNLPPPPTKFSKYNKILLQATRETCEDSMAEAVREAVDENDGKKDIAVAVD' A
#
# COMPACT_ATOMS: atom_id res chain seq x y z
N MET A 1 -6.18 -8.80 9.75
CA MET A 1 -5.61 -9.34 8.51
C MET A 1 -4.49 -10.30 8.88
N HIS A 2 -4.66 -11.59 8.62
CA HIS A 2 -3.58 -12.57 8.73
C HIS A 2 -2.76 -12.48 7.43
N GLY A 3 -1.68 -11.69 7.45
CA GLY A 3 -0.77 -11.60 6.31
C GLY A 3 0.02 -12.90 6.15
N LYS A 4 0.36 -13.29 4.90
CA LYS A 4 1.14 -14.51 4.61
C LYS A 4 2.44 -14.60 5.44
N GLY A 5 3.08 -13.44 5.70
CA GLY A 5 4.28 -13.37 6.55
C GLY A 5 4.04 -13.71 8.02
N ALA A 6 2.87 -13.40 8.58
CA ALA A 6 2.55 -13.70 9.98
C ALA A 6 2.37 -15.22 10.19
N GLU A 7 1.70 -15.90 9.26
CA GLU A 7 1.57 -17.36 9.30
C GLU A 7 2.91 -18.06 9.05
N SER A 8 3.70 -17.59 8.09
CA SER A 8 5.04 -18.13 7.85
C SER A 8 5.95 -17.96 9.08
N ALA A 9 5.88 -16.81 9.76
CA ALA A 9 6.65 -16.57 10.97
C ALA A 9 6.19 -17.45 12.14
N ARG A 10 4.87 -17.68 12.29
CA ARG A 10 4.33 -18.61 13.29
C ARG A 10 4.79 -20.04 13.06
N MET A 11 4.69 -20.51 11.82
CA MET A 11 5.15 -21.84 11.43
C MET A 11 6.66 -21.99 11.68
N PHE A 12 7.47 -21.02 11.26
CA PHE A 12 8.90 -21.02 11.49
C PHE A 12 9.27 -21.02 12.98
N CYS A 13 8.66 -20.17 13.80
CA CYS A 13 8.88 -20.16 15.24
C CYS A 13 8.51 -21.49 15.89
N GLY A 14 7.40 -22.11 15.46
CA GLY A 14 6.98 -23.43 15.93
C GLY A 14 7.97 -24.54 15.58
N ILE A 15 8.49 -24.56 14.35
CA ILE A 15 9.50 -25.53 13.89
C ILE A 15 10.81 -25.38 14.68
N MET A 16 11.20 -24.14 14.96
CA MET A 16 12.48 -23.82 15.60
C MET A 16 12.42 -23.77 17.13
N ASN A 17 11.26 -24.09 17.74
CA ASN A 17 11.01 -23.97 19.17
C ASN A 17 11.35 -22.56 19.74
N LEU A 18 11.03 -21.52 18.95
CA LEU A 18 11.25 -20.12 19.29
C LEU A 18 9.98 -19.51 19.91
N PRO A 19 10.11 -18.42 20.69
CA PRO A 19 8.95 -17.67 21.15
C PRO A 19 8.11 -17.13 19.97
N PRO A 20 6.81 -16.86 20.19
CA PRO A 20 5.92 -16.39 19.13
C PRO A 20 6.43 -15.11 18.46
N PRO A 21 6.18 -14.94 17.15
CA PRO A 21 6.67 -13.78 16.41
C PRO A 21 6.06 -12.48 16.97
N PRO A 22 6.85 -11.39 17.04
CA PRO A 22 6.39 -10.13 17.59
C PRO A 22 5.27 -9.50 16.75
N THR A 23 4.13 -9.23 17.38
CA THR A 23 2.93 -8.69 16.71
C THR A 23 2.91 -7.17 16.58
N LYS A 24 3.84 -6.49 17.27
CA LYS A 24 3.92 -5.01 17.38
C LYS A 24 3.98 -4.33 16.00
N PHE A 25 4.69 -4.94 15.07
CA PHE A 25 4.87 -4.44 13.70
C PHE A 25 3.59 -4.48 12.87
N SER A 26 2.61 -5.32 13.21
CA SER A 26 1.34 -5.36 12.49
C SER A 26 0.57 -4.04 12.60
N LYS A 27 0.69 -3.33 13.72
CA LYS A 27 0.03 -2.03 13.90
C LYS A 27 0.67 -0.97 13.02
N TYR A 28 2.00 -0.89 13.03
CA TYR A 28 2.75 0.06 12.21
C TYR A 28 2.55 -0.19 10.72
N ASN A 29 2.61 -1.46 10.28
CA ASN A 29 2.39 -1.81 8.88
C ASN A 29 0.98 -1.43 8.41
N LYS A 30 -0.04 -1.54 9.28
CA LYS A 30 -1.40 -1.09 8.93
C LYS A 30 -1.46 0.41 8.72
N ILE A 31 -0.82 1.19 9.59
CA ILE A 31 -0.79 2.67 9.49
C ILE A 31 -0.03 3.09 8.24
N LEU A 32 1.15 2.51 8.00
CA LEU A 32 1.96 2.80 6.82
C LEU A 32 1.20 2.45 5.53
N LEU A 33 0.59 1.27 5.47
CA LEU A 33 -0.19 0.85 4.31
C LEU A 33 -1.35 1.82 4.02
N GLN A 34 -2.05 2.26 5.07
CA GLN A 34 -3.14 3.22 4.93
C GLN A 34 -2.64 4.57 4.41
N ALA A 35 -1.58 5.12 5.01
CA ALA A 35 -1.01 6.39 4.60
C ALA A 35 -0.46 6.36 3.16
N THR A 36 0.23 5.28 2.78
CA THR A 36 0.71 5.09 1.41
C THR A 36 -0.46 5.00 0.44
N ARG A 37 -1.52 4.26 0.78
CA ARG A 37 -2.70 4.15 -0.07
C ARG A 37 -3.38 5.50 -0.28
N GLU A 38 -3.63 6.24 0.80
CA GLU A 38 -4.22 7.59 0.74
C GLU A 38 -3.37 8.51 -0.13
N THR A 39 -2.05 8.53 0.09
CA THR A 39 -1.11 9.34 -0.69
C THR A 39 -1.15 8.98 -2.18
N CYS A 40 -1.19 7.69 -2.52
CA CYS A 40 -1.27 7.24 -3.91
C CYS A 40 -2.62 7.61 -4.56
N GLU A 41 -3.73 7.43 -3.84
CA GLU A 41 -5.07 7.78 -4.32
C GLU A 41 -5.18 9.30 -4.57
N ASP A 42 -4.72 10.11 -3.61
CA ASP A 42 -4.71 11.57 -3.73
C ASP A 42 -3.79 12.05 -4.86
N SER A 43 -2.58 11.51 -4.93
CA SER A 43 -1.61 11.88 -5.97
C SER A 43 -2.12 11.56 -7.37
N MET A 44 -2.78 10.42 -7.57
CA MET A 44 -3.36 10.07 -8.87
C MET A 44 -4.56 10.96 -9.21
N ALA A 45 -5.38 11.32 -8.22
CA ALA A 45 -6.50 12.23 -8.42
C ALA A 45 -6.02 13.64 -8.79
N GLU A 46 -4.97 14.14 -8.14
CA GLU A 46 -4.35 15.41 -8.47
C GLU A 46 -3.72 15.38 -9.87
N ALA A 47 -2.98 14.34 -10.21
CA ALA A 47 -2.38 14.19 -11.55
C ALA A 47 -3.44 14.19 -12.66
N VAL A 48 -4.60 13.55 -12.45
CA VAL A 48 -5.71 13.60 -13.40
C VAL A 48 -6.29 15.01 -13.49
N ARG A 49 -6.48 15.71 -12.37
CA ARG A 49 -6.99 17.09 -12.37
C ARG A 49 -6.04 18.03 -13.14
N GLU A 50 -4.75 17.95 -12.85
CA GLU A 50 -3.72 18.72 -13.55
C GLU A 50 -3.73 18.44 -15.06
N ALA A 51 -3.82 17.16 -15.46
CA ALA A 51 -3.89 16.80 -16.86
C ALA A 51 -5.16 17.33 -17.58
N VAL A 52 -6.30 17.45 -16.88
CA VAL A 52 -7.51 18.08 -17.44
C VAL A 52 -7.32 19.59 -17.60
N ASP A 53 -6.74 20.25 -16.59
CA ASP A 53 -6.51 21.69 -16.59
C ASP A 53 -5.54 22.09 -17.71
N GLU A 54 -4.49 21.30 -17.93
CA GLU A 54 -3.54 21.49 -19.05
C GLU A 54 -4.15 21.19 -20.43
N ASN A 55 -5.18 20.36 -20.50
CA ASN A 55 -5.86 19.97 -21.76
C ASN A 55 -7.07 20.86 -22.09
N ASP A 56 -7.04 22.14 -21.70
CA ASP A 56 -8.14 23.11 -21.87
C ASP A 56 -9.49 22.61 -21.30
N GLY A 57 -9.45 21.83 -20.21
CA GLY A 57 -10.64 21.24 -19.61
C GLY A 57 -11.20 20.00 -20.32
N LYS A 58 -10.53 19.50 -21.38
CA LYS A 58 -10.92 18.25 -22.04
C LYS A 58 -10.50 17.05 -21.21
N LYS A 59 -11.44 16.14 -20.98
CA LYS A 59 -11.28 14.97 -20.10
C LYS A 59 -10.79 13.71 -20.81
N ASP A 60 -10.61 13.79 -22.13
CA ASP A 60 -10.02 12.70 -22.90
C ASP A 60 -8.49 12.76 -22.74
N ILE A 61 -7.99 11.98 -21.78
CA ILE A 61 -6.57 11.95 -21.40
C ILE A 61 -6.05 10.54 -21.66
N ALA A 62 -4.97 10.42 -22.44
CA ALA A 62 -4.25 9.16 -22.66
C ALA A 62 -2.90 9.23 -21.96
N VAL A 63 -2.56 8.18 -21.22
CA VAL A 63 -1.27 8.06 -20.51
C VAL A 63 -0.50 6.89 -21.10
N ALA A 64 0.72 7.14 -21.55
CA ALA A 64 1.68 6.10 -21.90
C ALA A 64 2.64 5.90 -20.73
N VAL A 65 2.69 4.68 -20.20
CA VAL A 65 3.59 4.26 -19.12
C VAL A 65 4.47 3.15 -19.67
N ASP A 66 5.79 3.25 -19.45
CA ASP A 66 6.80 2.24 -19.80
C ASP A 66 6.81 1.08 -18.80
#